data_AF-A0A972S5H8-F1
#
_entry.id   AF-A0A972S5H8-F1
#
_cell.length_a   1.000
_cell.length_b   1.000
_cell.length_c   1.000
_cell.angle_alpha   90.00
_cell.angle_beta   90.00
_cell.angle_gamma   90.00
#
_symmetry.space_group_name_H-M   'P 1'
#
loop_
_entity.id
_entity.type
_entity.pdbx_description
1 polymer ?
#
loop_
_entity_poly.entity_id
_entity_poly.type
_entity_poly.pdbx_seq_one_letter_code
_entity_poly.pdbx_strand_id
1 'polypeptide(L)'
;MFVYRDINVDPFKLYFLDIFEHGDWSRKKTLEIMHNNWKEALTHYRLDSINNIEPNFSEEAHLKLRNENTNLLIKLSDRSIYMPPGGGLTTMGTNSLAIMTSLSYMRYFHDLEGNIVKKFNTKPENLKLHLATHRLHILLKNSNFLSKKARTIPLLILLKDYLLYFLPLRNLSYLS
;
A
#
# COMPACT_ATOMS: atom_id res chain seq x y z
N MET A 1 20.67 20.83 10.01
CA MET A 1 19.46 21.66 9.89
C MET A 1 19.52 22.38 8.55
N PHE A 2 18.61 22.05 7.64
CA PHE A 2 18.46 22.73 6.36
C PHE A 2 17.28 23.68 6.42
N VAL A 3 17.37 24.81 5.74
CA VAL A 3 16.29 25.79 5.64
C VAL A 3 15.82 25.79 4.19
N TYR A 4 14.53 25.54 3.99
CA TYR A 4 13.89 25.56 2.69
C TYR A 4 12.82 26.66 2.65
N ARG A 5 12.78 27.39 1.53
CA ARG A 5 11.76 28.40 1.24
C ARG A 5 11.35 28.25 -0.21
N ASP A 6 10.08 27.97 -0.45
CA ASP A 6 9.51 28.05 -1.79
C ASP A 6 8.86 29.42 -1.98
N ILE A 7 9.59 30.32 -2.64
CA ILE A 7 9.12 31.68 -2.90
C ILE A 7 7.90 31.74 -3.83
N ASN A 8 7.63 30.67 -4.59
CA ASN A 8 6.53 30.62 -5.55
C ASN A 8 5.23 30.10 -4.92
N VAL A 9 5.33 29.35 -3.80
CA VAL A 9 4.16 28.82 -3.08
C VAL A 9 3.74 29.76 -1.95
N ASP A 10 4.67 30.14 -1.08
CA ASP A 10 4.41 31.10 0.00
C ASP A 10 5.71 31.81 0.38
N PRO A 11 5.89 33.08 -0.05
CA PRO A 11 7.14 33.79 0.18
C PRO A 11 7.39 34.11 1.66
N PHE A 12 6.40 34.00 2.55
CA PHE A 12 6.56 34.33 3.97
C PHE A 12 6.74 33.10 4.86
N LYS A 13 6.64 31.89 4.31
CA LYS A 13 6.91 30.65 5.04
C LYS A 13 8.34 30.19 4.88
N LEU A 14 8.90 29.75 6.00
CA LEU A 14 10.23 29.16 6.09
C LEU A 14 10.10 27.78 6.72
N TYR A 15 10.67 26.78 6.07
CA TYR A 15 10.63 25.39 6.53
C TYR A 15 11.99 24.99 7.05
N PHE A 16 12.01 24.38 8.23
CA PHE A 16 13.21 23.76 8.79
C PHE A 16 13.13 22.25 8.53
N LEU A 17 14.15 21.73 7.86
CA LEU A 17 14.30 20.32 7.55
C LEU A 17 15.37 19.72 8.45
N ASP A 18 14.94 18.81 9.31
CA ASP A 18 15.83 17.90 10.01
C ASP A 18 16.13 16.70 9.09
N ILE A 19 17.40 16.29 9.06
CA ILE A 19 17.85 15.08 8.39
C ILE A 19 18.23 14.07 9.48
N PHE A 20 17.62 12.90 9.40
CA PHE A 20 17.85 11.79 10.32
C PHE A 20 18.59 10.67 9.61
N GLU A 21 19.26 9.82 10.37
CA GLU A 21 19.93 8.64 9.81
C GLU A 21 18.90 7.61 9.32
N HIS A 22 19.27 6.82 8.31
CA HIS A 22 18.43 5.73 7.87
C HIS A 22 18.33 4.68 8.98
N GLY A 23 17.11 4.39 9.46
CA GLY A 23 16.90 3.45 10.58
C GLY A 23 16.36 4.09 11.85
N ASP A 24 16.38 5.41 11.97
CA ASP A 24 15.89 6.19 13.12
C ASP A 24 14.35 6.26 13.24
N TRP A 25 13.66 5.21 12.78
CA TRP A 25 12.20 5.16 12.69
C TRP A 25 11.49 5.11 14.05
N SER A 26 12.21 4.79 15.13
CA SER A 26 11.66 4.72 16.50
C SER A 26 11.64 6.07 17.23
N ARG A 27 12.25 7.12 16.66
CA ARG A 27 12.34 8.44 17.30
C ARG A 27 10.96 9.09 17.32
N LYS A 28 10.40 9.28 18.51
CA LYS A 28 9.13 9.98 18.73
C LYS A 28 9.23 11.41 18.19
N LYS A 29 10.41 12.04 18.25
CA LYS A 29 10.64 13.37 17.66
C LYS A 29 10.16 13.47 16.21
N THR A 30 10.37 12.44 15.39
CA THR A 30 9.90 12.42 14.00
C THR A 30 8.36 12.49 13.94
N LEU A 31 7.68 11.73 14.79
CA LEU A 31 6.22 11.75 14.88
C LEU A 31 5.67 13.03 15.51
N GLU A 32 6.38 13.63 16.46
CA GLU A 32 6.04 14.95 17.02
C GLU A 32 6.09 16.03 15.93
N ILE A 33 7.14 16.04 15.11
CA ILE A 33 7.25 16.98 13.97
C ILE A 33 6.09 16.76 12.99
N MET A 34 5.81 15.50 12.63
CA MET A 34 4.71 15.18 11.73
C MET A 34 3.35 15.56 12.32
N HIS A 35 3.11 15.30 13.61
CA HIS A 35 1.87 15.66 14.29
C HIS A 35 1.64 17.17 14.29
N ASN A 36 2.69 17.96 14.58
CA ASN A 36 2.58 19.40 14.70
C ASN A 36 2.42 20.12 13.36
N ASN A 37 2.94 19.55 12.26
CA ASN A 37 2.97 20.22 10.96
C ASN A 37 2.03 19.59 9.90
N TRP A 38 1.77 18.29 9.99
CA TRP A 38 1.00 17.50 9.02
C TRP A 38 0.15 16.43 9.71
N LYS A 39 -0.68 16.85 10.67
CA LYS A 39 -1.52 15.95 11.47
C LYS A 39 -2.39 15.04 10.61
N GLU A 40 -2.85 15.55 9.47
CA GLU A 40 -3.69 14.85 8.49
C GLU A 40 -2.98 13.58 7.99
N ALA A 41 -1.66 13.65 7.74
CA ALA A 41 -0.88 12.51 7.27
C ALA A 41 -0.79 11.36 8.29
N LEU A 42 -1.00 11.65 9.58
CA LEU A 42 -0.99 10.66 10.65
C LEU A 42 -2.38 10.22 11.09
N THR A 43 -3.45 10.80 10.54
CA THR A 43 -4.81 10.62 11.06
C THR A 43 -5.25 9.15 11.03
N HIS A 44 -4.90 8.41 9.97
CA HIS A 44 -5.20 6.98 9.86
C HIS A 44 -4.54 6.09 10.93
N TYR A 45 -3.50 6.58 11.62
CA TYR A 45 -2.81 5.85 12.67
C TYR A 45 -3.21 6.31 14.08
N ARG A 46 -4.02 7.37 14.20
CA ARG A 46 -4.39 7.95 15.49
C ARG A 46 -5.47 7.12 16.18
N LEU A 47 -5.33 6.95 17.48
CA LEU A 47 -6.33 6.26 18.32
C LEU A 47 -7.09 7.29 19.18
N ASP A 48 -8.19 7.82 18.65
CA ASP A 48 -8.93 8.91 19.30
C ASP A 48 -9.69 8.50 20.57
N SER A 49 -9.95 7.20 20.77
CA SER A 49 -10.66 6.68 21.96
C SER A 49 -9.74 6.22 23.10
N ILE A 50 -8.41 6.39 22.95
CA ILE A 50 -7.44 5.98 23.96
C ILE A 50 -6.73 7.25 24.47
N ASN A 51 -6.82 7.47 25.79
CA ASN A 51 -6.27 8.68 26.43
C ASN A 51 -4.97 8.42 27.21
N ASN A 52 -4.64 7.14 27.45
CA ASN A 52 -3.37 6.73 28.06
C ASN A 52 -2.97 5.31 27.63
N ILE A 53 -1.67 5.02 27.68
CA ILE A 53 -1.10 3.68 27.50
C ILE A 53 -0.15 3.40 28.65
N GLU A 54 -0.16 2.17 29.18
CA GLU A 54 0.79 1.72 30.18
C GLU A 54 1.34 0.33 29.80
N PRO A 55 2.66 0.09 29.96
CA PRO A 55 3.66 1.08 30.37
C PRO A 55 4.01 2.06 29.22
N ASN A 56 4.33 3.30 29.56
CA ASN A 56 4.87 4.26 28.60
C ASN A 56 6.38 4.04 28.41
N PHE A 57 6.76 3.31 27.35
CA PHE A 57 8.14 2.97 27.05
C PHE A 57 8.98 4.19 26.61
N SER A 58 10.27 4.19 26.99
CA SER A 58 11.27 5.11 26.42
C SER A 58 11.53 4.81 24.94
N GLU A 59 12.20 5.72 24.22
CA GLU A 59 12.54 5.49 22.80
C GLU A 59 13.49 4.29 22.62
N GLU A 60 14.44 4.11 23.54
CA GLU A 60 15.39 3.01 23.54
C GLU A 60 14.69 1.67 23.80
N ALA A 61 13.76 1.63 24.76
CA ALA A 61 12.96 0.45 25.04
C ALA A 61 12.04 0.10 23.86
N HIS A 62 11.44 1.12 23.23
CA HIS A 62 10.62 0.94 22.04
C HIS A 62 11.44 0.37 20.87
N LEU A 63 12.64 0.89 20.63
CA LEU A 63 13.54 0.38 19.59
C LEU A 63 13.93 -1.07 19.85
N LYS A 64 14.30 -1.42 21.09
CA LYS A 64 14.63 -2.81 21.46
C LYS A 64 13.47 -3.77 21.18
N LEU A 65 12.26 -3.42 21.63
CA LEU A 65 11.08 -4.25 21.42
C LEU A 65 10.71 -4.37 19.94
N ARG A 66 10.89 -3.29 19.15
CA ARG A 66 10.69 -3.33 17.71
C ARG A 66 11.67 -4.29 17.02
N ASN A 67 12.92 -4.33 17.45
CA ASN A 67 13.93 -5.27 16.93
C ASN A 67 13.57 -6.74 17.24
N GLU A 68 12.78 -6.96 18.29
CA GLU A 68 12.16 -8.24 18.63
C GLU A 68 10.75 -8.41 18.01
N ASN A 69 10.48 -7.71 16.90
CA ASN A 69 9.23 -7.77 16.14
C ASN A 69 7.96 -7.43 16.94
N THR A 70 8.10 -6.67 18.04
CA THR A 70 6.98 -6.26 18.87
C THR A 70 6.43 -4.91 18.43
N ASN A 71 5.10 -4.80 18.34
CA ASN A 71 4.42 -3.55 18.01
C ASN A 71 3.99 -2.83 19.28
N LEU A 72 4.39 -1.56 19.41
CA LEU A 72 3.98 -0.72 20.53
C LEU A 72 3.19 0.48 20.06
N LEU A 73 2.22 0.89 20.86
CA LEU A 73 1.58 2.19 20.70
C LEU A 73 2.55 3.30 21.07
N ILE A 74 2.44 4.43 20.39
CA ILE A 74 3.31 5.58 20.56
C ILE A 74 2.49 6.70 21.16
N LYS A 75 2.82 7.07 22.40
CA LYS A 75 2.27 8.26 23.06
C LYS A 75 3.19 9.46 22.85
N LEU A 76 2.61 10.54 22.34
CA LEU A 76 3.27 11.83 22.14
C LEU A 76 3.12 12.75 23.37
N SER A 77 3.82 13.87 23.33
CA SER A 77 3.90 14.89 24.37
C SER A 77 2.54 15.52 24.70
N ASP A 78 1.68 15.72 23.69
CA ASP A 78 0.31 16.22 23.81
C ASP A 78 -0.70 15.15 24.28
N ARG A 79 -0.22 13.94 24.61
CA ARG A 79 -0.99 12.74 24.94
C ARG A 79 -1.73 12.08 23.76
N SER A 80 -1.55 12.55 22.53
CA SER A 80 -2.03 11.82 21.36
C SER A 80 -1.35 10.45 21.27
N ILE A 81 -2.14 9.43 20.92
CA ILE A 81 -1.67 8.04 20.83
C ILE A 81 -1.83 7.56 19.39
N TYR A 82 -0.77 6.92 18.91
CA TYR A 82 -0.68 6.41 17.54
C TYR A 82 -0.33 4.92 17.53
N MET A 83 -0.91 4.20 16.57
CA MET A 83 -0.39 2.91 16.13
C MET A 83 0.95 3.12 15.40
N PRO A 84 1.81 2.09 15.30
CA PRO A 84 3.02 2.17 14.50
C PRO A 84 2.71 2.58 13.04
N PRO A 85 3.27 3.71 12.56
CA PRO A 85 3.15 4.08 11.16
C PRO A 85 3.65 2.95 10.24
N GLY A 86 2.91 2.67 9.16
CA GLY A 86 3.18 1.52 8.30
C GLY A 86 2.67 0.18 8.84
N GLY A 87 1.81 0.18 9.86
CA GLY A 87 1.07 -1.00 10.35
C GLY A 87 1.87 -1.95 11.26
N GLY A 88 3.12 -1.61 11.59
CA GLY A 88 3.96 -2.43 12.44
C GLY A 88 4.61 -3.63 11.73
N LEU A 89 5.00 -4.61 12.51
CA LEU A 89 5.70 -5.83 12.09
C LEU A 89 4.87 -7.08 12.43
N THR A 90 4.99 -8.12 11.62
CA THR A 90 4.51 -9.46 11.96
C THR A 90 5.47 -10.12 12.94
N THR A 91 5.10 -11.27 13.53
CA THR A 91 6.00 -12.05 14.39
C THR A 91 7.27 -12.52 13.68
N MET A 92 7.24 -12.62 12.35
CA MET A 92 8.38 -12.92 11.48
C MET A 92 9.22 -11.67 11.14
N GLY A 93 8.86 -10.49 11.65
CA GLY A 93 9.57 -9.23 11.41
C GLY A 93 9.31 -8.60 10.05
N THR A 94 8.28 -9.05 9.33
CA THR A 94 7.90 -8.45 8.05
C THR A 94 6.92 -7.29 8.28
N ASN A 95 6.98 -6.23 7.48
CA ASN A 95 6.02 -5.13 7.58
C ASN A 95 4.58 -5.62 7.36
N SER A 96 3.71 -5.38 8.34
CA SER A 96 2.33 -5.89 8.32
C SER A 96 1.51 -5.28 7.19
N LEU A 97 1.65 -3.98 6.92
CA LEU A 97 0.92 -3.31 5.85
C LEU A 97 1.32 -3.82 4.47
N ALA A 98 2.61 -4.11 4.26
CA ALA A 98 3.12 -4.72 3.03
C ALA A 98 2.53 -6.11 2.81
N ILE A 99 2.44 -6.94 3.86
CA ILE A 99 1.78 -8.24 3.80
C ILE A 99 0.29 -8.10 3.49
N MET A 100 -0.43 -7.22 4.19
CA MET A 100 -1.85 -6.98 3.94
C MET A 100 -2.10 -6.50 2.51
N THR A 101 -1.23 -5.63 2.00
CA THR A 101 -1.26 -5.15 0.62
C THR A 101 -1.06 -6.29 -0.37
N SER A 102 -0.04 -7.13 -0.14
CA SER A 102 0.23 -8.31 -0.96
C SER A 102 -0.97 -9.27 -0.99
N LEU A 103 -1.56 -9.56 0.18
CA LEU A 103 -2.76 -10.39 0.28
C LEU A 103 -3.96 -9.77 -0.45
N SER A 104 -4.11 -8.44 -0.41
CA SER A 104 -5.17 -7.74 -1.15
C SER A 104 -5.01 -7.92 -2.66
N TYR A 105 -3.79 -7.82 -3.18
CA TYR A 105 -3.50 -8.06 -4.59
C TYR A 105 -3.74 -9.52 -4.97
N MET A 106 -3.32 -10.48 -4.14
CA MET A 106 -3.57 -11.89 -4.39
C MET A 106 -5.06 -12.21 -4.45
N ARG A 107 -5.86 -11.64 -3.54
CA ARG A 107 -7.33 -11.76 -3.59
C ARG A 107 -7.90 -11.14 -4.87
N TYR A 108 -7.46 -9.94 -5.23
CA TYR A 108 -7.89 -9.28 -6.46
C TYR A 108 -7.61 -10.13 -7.70
N PHE A 109 -6.40 -10.71 -7.82
CA PHE A 109 -6.06 -11.58 -8.94
C PHE A 109 -6.87 -12.86 -8.95
N HIS A 110 -7.06 -13.49 -7.79
CA HIS A 110 -7.91 -14.68 -7.66
C HIS A 110 -9.36 -14.41 -8.10
N ASP A 111 -9.93 -13.28 -7.67
CA ASP A 111 -11.29 -12.89 -8.04
C ASP A 111 -11.39 -12.55 -9.54
N LEU A 112 -10.35 -11.90 -10.09
CA LEU A 112 -10.25 -11.63 -11.52
C LEU A 112 -10.19 -12.93 -12.34
N GLU A 113 -9.41 -13.92 -11.92
CA GLU A 113 -9.36 -15.25 -12.55
C GLU A 113 -10.72 -15.93 -12.50
N GLY A 114 -11.37 -15.98 -11.34
CA GLY A 114 -12.69 -16.58 -11.17
C GLY A 114 -13.76 -15.92 -12.06
N ASN A 115 -13.73 -14.59 -12.16
CA ASN A 115 -14.62 -13.84 -13.03
C ASN A 115 -14.38 -14.14 -14.52
N ILE A 116 -13.13 -14.29 -14.96
CA ILE A 116 -12.78 -14.64 -16.34
C ILE A 116 -13.23 -16.07 -16.66
N VAL A 117 -12.90 -17.04 -15.80
CA VAL A 117 -13.30 -18.44 -15.93
C VAL A 117 -14.82 -18.56 -16.11
N LYS A 118 -15.58 -17.89 -15.24
CA LYS A 118 -17.04 -17.85 -15.29
C LYS A 118 -17.56 -17.16 -16.56
N LYS A 119 -17.03 -15.98 -16.89
CA LYS A 119 -17.49 -15.18 -18.04
C LYS A 119 -17.26 -15.89 -19.38
N PHE A 120 -16.16 -16.61 -19.51
CA PHE A 120 -15.78 -17.29 -20.74
C PHE A 120 -16.10 -18.79 -20.75
N ASN A 121 -16.74 -19.30 -19.70
CA ASN A 121 -17.07 -20.72 -19.53
C ASN A 121 -15.89 -21.65 -19.87
N THR A 122 -14.70 -21.27 -19.38
CA THR A 122 -13.46 -22.03 -19.56
C THR A 122 -13.11 -22.76 -18.27
N LYS A 123 -12.08 -23.61 -18.30
CA LYS A 123 -11.48 -24.17 -17.09
C LYS A 123 -10.29 -23.32 -16.60
N PRO A 124 -10.00 -23.25 -15.29
CA PRO A 124 -8.88 -22.47 -14.75
C PRO A 124 -7.53 -22.82 -15.37
N GLU A 125 -7.26 -24.10 -15.66
CA GLU A 125 -6.01 -24.56 -16.28
C GLU A 125 -5.76 -24.02 -17.70
N ASN A 126 -6.80 -23.49 -18.34
CA ASN A 126 -6.71 -22.85 -19.66
C ASN A 126 -6.44 -21.34 -19.56
N LEU A 127 -6.49 -20.76 -18.37
CA LEU A 127 -6.24 -19.35 -18.13
C LEU A 127 -4.80 -19.15 -17.64
N LYS A 128 -4.07 -18.23 -18.26
CA LYS A 128 -2.79 -17.72 -17.73
C LYS A 128 -2.82 -16.21 -17.69
N LEU A 129 -2.43 -15.65 -16.56
CA LEU A 129 -2.20 -14.22 -16.39
C LEU A 129 -0.70 -13.96 -16.47
N HIS A 130 -0.30 -12.95 -17.25
CA HIS A 130 1.09 -12.53 -17.38
C HIS A 130 1.17 -11.01 -17.24
N LEU A 131 1.88 -10.54 -16.22
CA LEU A 131 2.15 -9.12 -16.05
C LEU A 131 3.37 -8.74 -16.87
N ALA A 132 3.17 -7.92 -17.90
CA ALA A 132 4.23 -7.23 -18.62
C ALA A 132 4.31 -5.78 -18.12
N THR A 133 5.38 -5.07 -18.49
CA THR A 133 5.58 -3.66 -18.13
C THR A 133 4.32 -2.82 -18.44
N HIS A 134 3.65 -2.37 -17.39
CA HIS A 134 2.39 -1.60 -17.42
C HIS A 134 1.17 -2.30 -18.05
N ARG A 135 1.19 -3.62 -18.26
CA ARG A 135 0.08 -4.35 -18.93
C ARG A 135 -0.16 -5.71 -18.31
N LEU A 136 -1.44 -6.04 -18.11
CA LEU A 136 -1.86 -7.41 -17.79
C LEU A 136 -2.25 -8.12 -19.08
N HIS A 137 -1.56 -9.21 -19.40
CA HIS A 137 -1.88 -10.12 -20.50
C HIS A 137 -2.73 -11.27 -19.95
N ILE A 138 -3.92 -11.46 -20.52
CA ILE A 138 -4.79 -12.60 -20.25
C ILE A 138 -4.66 -13.55 -21.42
N LEU A 139 -4.21 -14.78 -21.18
CA LEU A 139 -4.03 -15.82 -22.18
C LEU A 139 -5.06 -16.93 -21.91
N LEU A 140 -5.91 -17.20 -22.89
CA LEU A 140 -6.88 -18.31 -22.86
C LEU A 140 -6.49 -19.36 -23.88
N LYS A 141 -6.19 -20.58 -23.43
CA LYS A 141 -5.90 -21.72 -24.30
C LYS A 141 -7.22 -22.23 -24.90
N ASN A 142 -7.25 -22.38 -26.22
CA ASN A 142 -8.49 -22.63 -26.92
C ASN A 142 -8.56 -24.03 -27.55
N SER A 143 -9.75 -24.63 -27.52
CA SER A 143 -10.18 -25.54 -28.57
C SER A 143 -11.51 -25.16 -29.24
N ASN A 144 -12.29 -24.17 -28.76
CA ASN A 144 -13.62 -23.82 -29.34
C ASN A 144 -14.14 -22.39 -29.05
N PHE A 145 -13.32 -21.34 -29.11
CA PHE A 145 -13.78 -19.95 -28.94
C PHE A 145 -14.38 -19.42 -30.26
N LEU A 146 -15.71 -19.52 -30.39
CA LEU A 146 -16.47 -18.80 -31.41
C LEU A 146 -16.45 -17.30 -31.06
N SER A 147 -15.77 -16.50 -31.87
CA SER A 147 -15.71 -15.05 -31.69
C SER A 147 -17.10 -14.43 -31.79
N LYS A 148 -17.71 -14.04 -30.66
CA LYS A 148 -18.84 -13.11 -30.65
C LYS A 148 -18.29 -11.68 -30.65
N LYS A 149 -18.54 -10.94 -31.73
CA LYS A 149 -18.26 -9.50 -31.84
C LYS A 149 -18.93 -8.74 -30.69
N ALA A 150 -18.16 -8.30 -29.70
CA ALA A 150 -18.60 -7.30 -28.73
C ALA A 150 -18.29 -5.91 -29.29
N ARG A 151 -19.32 -5.20 -29.74
CA ARG A 151 -19.23 -3.75 -30.01
C ARG A 151 -18.97 -3.07 -28.65
N THR A 152 -17.94 -2.22 -28.54
CA THR A 152 -17.62 -1.25 -27.45
C THR A 152 -16.53 -1.52 -26.40
N ILE A 153 -15.49 -2.33 -26.66
CA ILE A 153 -14.23 -2.32 -25.84
C ILE A 153 -13.01 -2.46 -26.79
N PRO A 154 -11.84 -1.83 -26.54
CA PRO A 154 -10.74 -1.80 -27.50
C PRO A 154 -10.32 -3.20 -27.90
N LEU A 155 -10.41 -3.46 -29.20
CA LEU A 155 -9.99 -4.68 -29.88
C LEU A 155 -8.52 -4.99 -29.55
N LEU A 156 -8.19 -6.26 -29.26
CA LEU A 156 -6.87 -6.78 -29.61
C LEU A 156 -6.95 -8.10 -30.38
N ILE A 157 -6.10 -8.12 -31.40
CA ILE A 157 -5.89 -9.10 -32.47
C ILE A 157 -5.06 -10.30 -31.98
N LEU A 158 -5.44 -11.47 -32.48
CA LEU A 158 -4.92 -12.82 -32.23
C LEU A 158 -3.44 -13.01 -32.63
N LEU A 159 -2.75 -13.89 -31.88
CA LEU A 159 -1.70 -14.75 -32.41
C LEU A 159 -2.07 -16.22 -32.14
N LYS A 160 -2.37 -16.90 -33.25
CA LYS A 160 -2.67 -18.32 -33.55
C LYS A 160 -3.31 -19.26 -32.51
N ASP A 161 -3.06 -19.14 -31.21
CA ASP A 161 -3.56 -20.07 -30.17
C ASP A 161 -4.07 -19.39 -28.88
N TYR A 162 -3.97 -18.06 -28.76
CA TYR A 162 -4.36 -17.31 -27.56
C TYR A 162 -5.16 -16.05 -27.89
N LEU A 163 -6.21 -15.79 -27.10
CA LEU A 163 -6.97 -14.53 -27.10
C LEU A 163 -6.37 -13.59 -26.05
N LEU A 164 -5.95 -12.38 -26.44
CA LEU A 164 -5.37 -11.38 -25.54
C LEU A 164 -6.39 -10.28 -25.23
N TYR A 165 -6.71 -10.10 -23.95
CA TYR A 165 -7.54 -8.98 -23.48
C TYR A 165 -6.68 -7.92 -22.80
N PHE A 166 -6.95 -6.65 -23.10
CA PHE A 166 -6.34 -5.52 -22.38
C PHE A 166 -7.32 -4.93 -21.38
N LEU A 167 -6.87 -4.82 -20.13
CA LEU A 167 -7.48 -3.95 -19.14
C LEU A 167 -6.47 -2.85 -18.78
N PRO A 168 -6.78 -1.56 -19.01
CA PRO A 168 -5.94 -0.49 -18.50
C PRO A 168 -5.96 -0.54 -16.97
N LEU A 169 -4.78 -0.55 -16.35
CA LEU A 169 -4.60 -0.48 -14.88
C LEU A 169 -4.92 0.95 -14.36
N ARG A 170 -6.04 1.55 -14.78
CA ARG A 170 -6.32 2.97 -14.52
C ARG A 170 -6.95 3.28 -13.16
N ASN A 171 -7.28 2.29 -12.33
CA ASN A 171 -7.89 2.54 -11.02
C ASN A 171 -7.14 1.80 -9.89
N LEU A 172 -5.91 2.24 -9.60
CA LEU A 172 -5.23 1.94 -8.32
C LEU A 172 -5.45 3.04 -7.27
N SER A 173 -6.37 3.99 -7.51
CA SER A 173 -6.64 5.15 -6.66
C SER A 173 -7.75 4.95 -5.62
N TYR A 174 -8.22 3.71 -5.39
CA TYR A 174 -9.16 3.40 -4.31
C TYR A 174 -8.50 2.52 -3.24
N LEU A 175 -7.43 3.04 -2.66
CA LEU A 175 -6.87 2.58 -1.39
C LEU A 175 -6.44 3.83 -0.60
N SER A 176 -7.44 4.55 -0.09
CA SER A 176 -7.34 5.59 0.93
C SER A 176 -8.46 5.37 1.93
#